data_AF-A0A2G6D959-F1
#
_entry.id   AF-A0A2G6D959-F1
#
_cell.length_a   1.000
_cell.length_b   1.000
_cell.length_c   1.000
_cell.angle_alpha   90.00
_cell.angle_beta   90.00
_cell.angle_gamma   90.00
#
_symmetry.space_group_name_H-M   'P 1'
#
loop_
_entity.id
_entity.type
_entity.pdbx_description
1 polymer ?
#
loop_
_entity_poly.entity_id
_entity_poly.type
_entity_poly.pdbx_seq_one_letter_code
_entity_poly.pdbx_strand_id
1 'polypeptide(L)'
;MYQPKPIDTSNIELPEALEELLETLAFNTHEVWSQQRIKDGWRHGEKRDDEKLLHPCLVPYDELPESEKDYDRCTSREALKVIIAAGFHIEKA
;
A
#
# COMPACT_ATOMS: atom_id res chain seq x y z
N MET A 1 1.27 -27.74 0.41
CA MET A 1 2.14 -26.55 0.61
C MET A 1 1.63 -25.47 -0.32
N TYR A 2 1.44 -24.24 0.17
CA TYR A 2 0.98 -23.12 -0.65
C TYR A 2 2.07 -22.66 -1.62
N GLN A 3 1.73 -22.33 -2.87
CA GLN A 3 2.65 -21.80 -3.87
C GLN A 3 2.03 -20.55 -4.51
N PRO A 4 2.56 -19.34 -4.23
CA PRO A 4 2.03 -18.10 -4.80
C PRO A 4 2.24 -18.07 -6.32
N LYS A 5 1.25 -17.53 -7.05
CA LYS A 5 1.26 -17.35 -8.51
C LYS A 5 0.72 -15.96 -8.86
N PRO A 6 1.52 -14.88 -8.70
CA PRO A 6 1.09 -13.54 -9.07
C PRO A 6 0.85 -13.43 -10.58
N ILE A 7 0.04 -12.45 -10.98
CA ILE A 7 -0.11 -12.08 -12.40
C ILE A 7 1.24 -11.57 -12.91
N ASP A 8 1.65 -12.00 -14.09
CA ASP A 8 2.88 -11.53 -14.72
C ASP A 8 2.70 -10.11 -15.26
N THR A 9 3.33 -9.15 -14.59
CA THR A 9 3.34 -7.72 -14.91
C THR A 9 4.70 -7.25 -15.43
N SER A 10 5.62 -8.18 -15.72
CA SER A 10 7.02 -7.86 -16.08
C SER A 10 7.16 -6.98 -17.33
N ASN A 11 6.23 -7.13 -18.28
CA ASN A 11 6.20 -6.36 -19.54
C ASN A 11 5.29 -5.12 -19.48
N ILE A 12 4.80 -4.75 -18.29
CA ILE A 12 3.92 -3.60 -18.12
C ILE A 12 4.69 -2.46 -17.48
N GLU A 13 4.82 -1.39 -18.24
CA GLU A 13 5.36 -0.12 -17.78
C GLU A 13 4.20 0.81 -17.41
N LEU A 14 4.31 1.47 -16.25
CA LEU A 14 3.34 2.48 -15.87
C LEU A 14 3.64 3.79 -16.61
N PRO A 15 2.62 4.45 -17.20
CA PRO A 15 2.77 5.83 -17.65
C PRO A 15 3.21 6.75 -16.51
N GLU A 16 4.00 7.78 -16.82
CA GLU A 16 4.50 8.77 -15.84
C GLU A 16 3.37 9.38 -14.99
N ALA A 17 2.23 9.71 -15.62
CA ALA A 17 1.06 10.24 -14.93
C ALA A 17 0.48 9.29 -13.86
N LEU A 18 0.69 7.97 -13.99
CA LEU A 18 0.28 6.99 -12.99
C LEU A 18 1.36 6.75 -11.92
N GLU A 19 2.65 6.94 -12.25
CA GLU A 19 3.72 6.92 -11.24
C GLU A 19 3.54 8.06 -10.23
N GLU A 20 3.06 9.24 -10.67
CA GLU A 20 2.70 10.36 -9.77
C GLU A 20 1.60 9.98 -8.74
N LEU A 21 0.75 9.00 -9.06
CA LEU A 21 -0.33 8.56 -8.17
C LEU A 21 0.15 7.63 -7.05
N LEU A 22 1.34 7.04 -7.17
CA LEU A 22 1.79 6.00 -6.23
C LEU A 22 1.88 6.50 -4.79
N GLU A 23 2.39 7.71 -4.59
CA GLU A 23 2.49 8.29 -3.25
C GLU A 23 1.10 8.58 -2.67
N THR A 24 0.19 9.08 -3.51
CA THR A 24 -1.20 9.35 -3.09
C THR A 24 -1.94 8.07 -2.74
N LEU A 25 -1.74 6.99 -3.52
CA LEU A 25 -2.31 5.68 -3.27
C LEU A 25 -1.73 5.04 -2.01
N ALA A 26 -0.42 5.11 -1.81
CA ALA A 26 0.25 4.62 -0.61
C ALA A 26 -0.25 5.36 0.64
N PHE A 27 -0.25 6.69 0.61
CA PHE A 27 -0.81 7.54 1.67
C PHE A 27 -2.24 7.14 2.02
N ASN A 28 -3.15 7.12 1.03
CA ASN A 28 -4.56 6.83 1.31
C ASN A 28 -4.78 5.38 1.77
N THR A 29 -4.01 4.43 1.26
CA THR A 29 -4.06 3.03 1.72
C THR A 29 -3.67 2.93 3.20
N HIS A 30 -2.62 3.64 3.59
CA HIS A 30 -2.19 3.73 5.00
C HIS A 30 -3.26 4.35 5.88
N GLU A 31 -3.87 5.46 5.45
CA GLU A 31 -4.93 6.14 6.21
C GLU A 31 -6.14 5.23 6.42
N VAL A 32 -6.59 4.53 5.37
CA VAL A 32 -7.72 3.59 5.43
C VAL A 32 -7.40 2.41 6.37
N TRP A 33 -6.19 1.84 6.26
CA TRP A 33 -5.73 0.77 7.15
C TRP A 33 -5.68 1.24 8.61
N SER A 34 -5.10 2.42 8.85
CA SER A 34 -4.97 3.02 10.18
C SER A 34 -6.32 3.30 10.81
N GLN A 35 -7.25 3.89 10.05
CA GLN A 35 -8.61 4.16 10.50
C GLN A 35 -9.32 2.88 10.95
N GLN A 36 -9.24 1.82 10.16
CA GLN A 36 -9.85 0.53 10.51
C GLN A 36 -9.21 -0.08 11.75
N ARG A 37 -7.87 -0.06 11.85
CA ARG A 37 -7.15 -0.57 13.02
C ARG A 37 -7.50 0.16 14.31
N ILE A 38 -7.55 1.50 14.25
CA ILE A 38 -7.94 2.32 15.41
C ILE A 38 -9.36 2.01 15.84
N LYS A 39 -10.28 1.85 14.89
CA LYS A 39 -11.68 1.45 15.16
C LYS A 39 -11.76 0.07 15.84
N ASP A 40 -10.86 -0.84 15.48
CA ASP A 40 -10.73 -2.18 16.09
C ASP A 40 -9.99 -2.17 17.43
N GLY A 41 -9.65 -0.99 17.97
CA GLY A 41 -9.02 -0.81 19.29
C GLY A 41 -7.49 -0.85 19.27
N TRP A 42 -6.87 -0.90 18.09
CA TRP A 42 -5.42 -0.80 17.98
C TRP A 42 -4.93 0.61 18.28
N ARG A 43 -3.73 0.70 18.87
CA ARG A 43 -3.05 1.95 19.16
C ARG A 43 -1.57 1.87 18.80
N HIS A 44 -0.92 3.03 18.71
CA HIS A 44 0.51 3.09 18.50
C HIS A 44 1.28 2.38 19.63
N GLY A 45 2.35 1.69 19.27
CA GLY A 45 3.38 1.20 20.19
C GLY A 45 4.66 0.84 19.45
N GLU A 46 5.81 1.03 20.07
CA GLU A 46 7.14 0.87 19.45
C GLU A 46 7.38 -0.50 18.80
N LYS A 47 6.66 -1.53 19.28
CA LYS A 47 6.69 -2.89 18.75
C LYS A 47 5.27 -3.40 18.61
N ARG A 48 5.08 -4.30 17.64
CA ARG A 48 3.81 -4.99 17.46
C ARG A 48 3.51 -5.91 18.66
N ASP A 49 2.34 -5.76 19.25
CA ASP A 49 1.83 -6.56 20.36
C ASP A 49 0.34 -6.83 20.13
N ASP A 50 0.01 -8.02 19.64
CA ASP A 50 -1.37 -8.36 19.25
C ASP A 50 -2.28 -8.58 20.47
N GLU A 51 -1.74 -8.95 21.63
CA GLU A 51 -2.51 -9.09 22.87
C GLU A 51 -2.95 -7.72 23.42
N LYS A 52 -2.05 -6.73 23.34
CA LYS A 52 -2.33 -5.35 23.77
C LYS A 52 -2.89 -4.46 22.66
N LEU A 53 -3.01 -4.97 21.44
CA LEU A 53 -3.41 -4.26 20.23
C LEU A 53 -2.50 -3.05 19.93
N LEU A 54 -1.19 -3.28 19.88
CA LEU A 54 -0.19 -2.26 19.55
C LEU A 54 0.41 -2.51 18.16
N HIS A 55 0.55 -1.45 17.36
CA HIS A 55 1.26 -1.52 16.08
C HIS A 55 2.18 -0.31 15.87
N PRO A 56 3.43 -0.51 15.42
CA PRO A 56 4.39 0.59 15.23
C PRO A 56 3.99 1.54 14.10
N CYS A 57 3.38 1.03 13.04
CA CYS A 57 2.96 1.86 11.91
C CYS A 57 1.70 2.71 12.20
N LEU A 58 1.08 2.67 13.38
CA LEU A 58 -0.07 3.55 13.68
C LEU A 58 0.37 4.98 14.02
N VAL A 59 1.03 5.61 13.06
CA VAL A 59 1.55 6.98 13.06
C VAL A 59 1.10 7.67 11.76
N PRO A 60 1.13 9.02 11.67
CA PRO A 60 0.92 9.71 10.41
C PRO A 60 1.83 9.16 9.30
N TYR A 61 1.32 9.08 8.07
CA TYR A 61 2.07 8.51 6.94
C TYR A 61 3.47 9.11 6.79
N ASP A 62 3.61 10.43 6.94
CA ASP A 62 4.89 11.14 6.81
C ASP A 62 5.95 10.68 7.83
N GLU A 63 5.52 10.14 8.98
CA GLU A 63 6.39 9.65 10.06
C GLU A 63 6.77 8.17 9.88
N LEU A 64 6.22 7.47 8.88
CA LEU A 64 6.62 6.10 8.59
C LEU A 64 8.09 6.02 8.16
N PRO A 65 8.79 4.92 8.50
CA PRO A 65 10.07 4.61 7.90
C PRO A 65 9.93 4.53 6.37
N GLU A 66 10.92 5.04 5.64
CA GLU A 66 10.88 4.98 4.17
C GLU A 66 10.79 3.56 3.61
N SER A 67 11.29 2.56 4.35
CA SER A 67 11.10 1.15 3.96
C SER A 67 9.64 0.71 3.94
N GLU A 68 8.80 1.23 4.86
CA GLU A 68 7.37 0.93 4.90
C GLU A 68 6.64 1.71 3.78
N LYS A 69 6.98 2.98 3.59
CA LYS A 69 6.41 3.76 2.48
C LYS A 69 6.77 3.16 1.11
N ASP A 70 8.01 2.68 0.94
CA ASP A 70 8.45 1.98 -0.26
C ASP A 70 7.68 0.69 -0.49
N TYR A 71 7.37 -0.05 0.56
CA TYR A 71 6.54 -1.25 0.48
C TYR A 71 5.12 -0.91 0.00
N ASP A 72 4.51 0.15 0.55
CA ASP A 72 3.18 0.61 0.17
C ASP A 72 3.15 1.13 -1.29
N ARG A 73 4.16 1.90 -1.70
CA ARG A 73 4.36 2.35 -3.08
C ARG A 73 4.51 1.16 -4.04
N CYS A 74 5.31 0.15 -3.69
CA CYS A 74 5.49 -1.04 -4.51
C CYS A 74 4.20 -1.84 -4.65
N THR A 75 3.44 -1.98 -3.57
CA THR A 75 2.13 -2.65 -3.59
C THR A 75 1.15 -1.89 -4.49
N SER A 76 1.12 -0.56 -4.38
CA SER A 76 0.30 0.31 -5.24
C SER A 76 0.70 0.20 -6.72
N ARG A 77 2.00 0.14 -7.01
CA ARG A 77 2.53 -0.03 -8.37
C ARG A 77 2.07 -1.33 -9.00
N GLU A 78 2.20 -2.44 -8.28
CA GLU A 78 1.77 -3.74 -8.79
C GLU A 78 0.25 -3.80 -8.98
N ALA A 79 -0.54 -3.17 -8.10
CA ALA A 79 -1.98 -3.05 -8.29
C ALA A 79 -2.33 -2.31 -9.59
N LEU A 80 -1.68 -1.18 -9.89
CA LEU A 80 -1.88 -0.45 -11.15
C LEU A 80 -1.47 -1.27 -12.37
N LYS A 81 -0.32 -1.95 -12.31
CA LYS A 81 0.12 -2.83 -13.40
C LYS A 81 -0.88 -3.95 -13.67
N VAL A 82 -1.44 -4.54 -12.62
CA VAL A 82 -2.48 -5.58 -12.75
C VAL A 82 -3.74 -5.01 -13.42
N ILE A 83 -4.15 -3.79 -13.10
CA ILE A 83 -5.30 -3.15 -13.75
C ILE A 83 -5.05 -2.98 -15.26
N ILE A 84 -3.84 -2.55 -15.65
CA ILE A 84 -3.44 -2.46 -17.06
C ILE A 84 -3.37 -3.86 -17.71
N ALA A 85 -2.81 -4.85 -17.01
CA ALA A 85 -2.75 -6.24 -17.47
C ALA A 85 -4.14 -6.82 -17.77
N ALA A 86 -5.14 -6.40 -17.00
CA ALA A 86 -6.53 -6.78 -17.17
C ALA A 86 -7.24 -6.04 -18.32
N GLY A 87 -6.54 -5.15 -19.04
CA GLY A 87 -7.05 -4.45 -20.22
C GLY A 87 -7.77 -3.13 -19.93
N PHE A 88 -7.64 -2.60 -18.71
CA PHE A 88 -8.21 -1.29 -18.37
C PHE A 88 -7.25 -0.16 -18.76
N HIS A 89 -7.83 0.98 -19.09
CA HIS A 89 -7.11 2.22 -19.36
C HIS A 89 -7.45 3.25 -18.28
N ILE A 90 -6.42 3.87 -17.69
CA ILE A 90 -6.56 4.93 -16.70
C ILE A 90 -5.84 6.15 -17.25
N GLU A 91 -6.57 7.25 -17.38
CA GLU A 91 -6.05 8.54 -17.82
C GLU A 91 -6.47 9.64 -16.84
N LYS A 92 -5.64 10.69 -16.75
CA LYS A 92 -6.00 11.89 -16.01
C LYS A 92 -7.03 12.66 -16.85
N ALA A 93 -8.17 12.98 -16.24
CA ALA A 93 -9.26 13.72 -16.87
C ALA A 93 -8.85 15.15 -17.27
#